data_AF-A0A0K2Y2C2-F1
#
_entry.id   AF-A0A0K2Y2C2-F1
#
_cell.length_a   1.000
_cell.length_b   1.000
_cell.length_c   1.000
_cell.angle_alpha   90.00
_cell.angle_beta   90.00
_cell.angle_gamma   90.00
#
_symmetry.space_group_name_H-M   'P 1'
#
loop_
_entity.id
_entity.type
_entity.pdbx_description
1 polymer ?
#
loop_
_entity_poly.entity_id
_entity_poly.type
_entity_poly.pdbx_seq_one_letter_code
_entity_poly.pdbx_strand_id
1 'polypeptide(L)'
;MTWLERYFYAPTLCQKALAYALSPISFCYAKIATFKRHIAPFEDLKIPIISVGNLVAGGSGKTPFILALAQVLSPRYQVAIVSRGYKRASRGLVVVSAWGEVLTSQEVAGDEAFLLAEKLPACSVLVSKKRKMGVLEARRMGAGVVLLDDGFRFNFKKLNILLKPALKPYFDFCLPSGVYRENPKCYALADLVVQEGLDYTRQVEVLEATERMLLVTAIANPMRLEPFLPPVVGKLYFKDHATFDLKRLEQAYQQHNATSLLVTSKDLVKLKSCPLPLSLLELRLEIKPAVLRRILDYLAH
;
A
#
# COMPACT_ATOMS: atom_id res chain seq x y z
N MET A 1 16.34 13.42 -0.54
CA MET A 1 15.92 12.63 0.64
C MET A 1 15.41 13.57 1.70
N THR A 2 14.24 13.29 2.27
CA THR A 2 13.71 14.08 3.40
C THR A 2 14.55 13.86 4.66
N TRP A 3 14.42 14.75 5.66
CA TRP A 3 15.13 14.58 6.94
C TRP A 3 14.81 13.23 7.60
N LEU A 4 13.54 12.80 7.57
CA LEU A 4 13.08 11.52 8.12
C LEU A 4 13.64 10.30 7.35
N GLU A 5 13.67 10.37 6.02
CA GLU A 5 14.29 9.30 5.22
C GLU A 5 15.78 9.17 5.53
N ARG A 6 16.48 10.31 5.60
CA ARG A 6 17.88 10.30 5.97
C ARG A 6 18.07 9.70 7.37
N TYR A 7 17.25 10.12 8.34
CA TYR A 7 17.28 9.60 9.70
C TYR A 7 17.13 8.07 9.77
N PHE A 8 16.24 7.48 8.96
CA PHE A 8 15.96 6.04 9.01
C PHE A 8 16.86 5.16 8.13
N TYR A 9 17.39 5.69 7.02
CA TYR A 9 18.12 4.89 6.02
C TYR A 9 19.59 5.28 5.87
N ALA A 10 19.97 6.53 6.18
CA ALA A 10 21.34 7.02 6.06
C ALA A 10 21.65 8.13 7.11
N PRO A 11 21.54 7.85 8.42
CA PRO A 11 21.62 8.87 9.46
C PRO A 11 23.02 9.49 9.58
N THR A 12 23.07 10.79 9.84
CA THR A 12 24.29 11.49 10.27
C THR A 12 24.71 11.07 11.68
N LEU A 13 25.94 11.42 12.10
CA LEU A 13 26.40 11.12 13.47
C LEU A 13 25.44 11.66 14.55
N CYS A 14 24.96 12.90 14.40
CA CYS A 14 23.98 13.48 15.33
C CYS A 14 22.65 12.71 15.33
N GLN A 15 22.19 12.28 14.14
CA GLN A 15 20.96 11.48 14.02
C GLN A 15 21.11 10.09 14.64
N LYS A 16 22.29 9.47 14.53
CA LYS A 16 22.60 8.19 15.20
C LYS A 16 22.56 8.37 16.72
N ALA A 17 23.21 9.41 17.26
CA ALA A 17 23.18 9.71 18.69
C ALA A 17 21.73 9.90 19.19
N LEU A 18 20.92 10.64 18.44
CA LEU A 18 19.48 10.81 18.75
C LEU A 18 18.73 9.47 18.72
N ALA A 19 18.97 8.60 17.74
CA ALA A 19 18.35 7.29 17.67
C ALA A 19 18.67 6.41 18.89
N TYR A 20 19.93 6.41 19.33
CA TYR A 20 20.31 5.70 20.55
C TYR A 20 19.70 6.32 21.82
N ALA A 21 19.65 7.64 21.93
CA ALA A 21 19.00 8.33 23.05
C ALA A 21 17.50 7.99 23.15
N LEU A 22 16.82 7.84 22.01
CA LEU A 22 15.40 7.45 21.94
C LEU A 22 15.17 5.93 22.05
N SER A 23 16.22 5.11 22.10
CA SER A 23 16.09 3.65 22.07
C SER A 23 15.28 3.04 23.22
N PRO A 24 15.26 3.59 24.45
CA PRO A 24 14.39 3.09 25.51
C PRO A 24 12.90 3.24 25.17
N ILE A 25 12.52 4.37 24.53
CA ILE A 25 11.14 4.61 24.07
C ILE A 25 10.78 3.59 22.98
N SER A 26 11.69 3.36 22.04
CA SER A 26 11.52 2.37 20.97
C SER A 26 11.39 0.93 21.50
N PHE A 27 12.12 0.60 22.56
CA PHE A 27 12.03 -0.69 23.24
C PHE A 27 10.66 -0.86 23.92
N CYS A 28 10.20 0.14 24.67
CA CYS A 28 8.86 0.13 25.27
C CYS A 28 7.76 0.00 24.21
N TYR A 29 7.88 0.75 23.11
CA TYR A 29 6.96 0.66 21.98
C TYR A 29 6.92 -0.76 21.39
N ALA A 30 8.08 -1.35 21.12
CA ALA A 30 8.20 -2.70 20.56
C ALA A 30 7.60 -3.75 21.50
N LYS A 31 7.84 -3.63 22.82
CA LYS A 31 7.27 -4.51 23.84
C LYS A 31 5.75 -4.41 23.88
N ILE A 32 5.18 -3.21 23.86
CA ILE A 32 3.72 -3.01 23.85
C ILE A 32 3.09 -3.61 22.58
N ALA A 33 3.69 -3.35 21.41
CA ALA A 33 3.19 -3.89 20.13
C ALA A 33 3.21 -5.42 20.13
N THR A 34 4.34 -6.01 20.53
CA THR A 34 4.52 -7.46 20.64
C THR A 34 3.54 -8.06 21.65
N PHE A 35 3.42 -7.47 22.84
CA PHE A 35 2.52 -7.93 23.89
C PHE A 35 1.06 -7.92 23.44
N LYS A 36 0.60 -6.82 22.84
CA LYS A 36 -0.77 -6.70 22.29
C LYS A 36 -1.09 -7.79 21.26
N ARG A 37 -0.11 -8.19 20.44
CA ARG A 37 -0.28 -9.27 19.47
C ARG A 37 -0.33 -10.64 20.14
N HIS A 38 0.51 -10.89 21.15
CA HIS A 38 0.54 -12.18 21.86
C HIS A 38 -0.70 -12.43 22.72
N ILE A 39 -1.27 -11.40 23.34
CA ILE A 39 -2.50 -11.54 24.15
C ILE A 39 -3.78 -11.54 23.30
N ALA A 40 -3.70 -11.21 22.01
CA ALA A 40 -4.87 -11.19 21.15
C ALA A 40 -5.42 -12.61 21.01
N PRO A 41 -6.73 -12.84 21.24
CA PRO A 41 -7.31 -14.16 21.11
C PRO A 41 -7.14 -14.67 19.69
N PHE A 42 -6.83 -15.96 19.56
CA PHE A 42 -6.83 -16.61 18.26
C PHE A 42 -8.27 -16.76 17.77
N GLU A 43 -8.55 -16.32 16.55
CA GLU A 43 -9.88 -16.40 15.97
C GLU A 43 -9.87 -17.07 14.59
N ASP A 44 -10.63 -18.16 14.46
CA ASP A 44 -10.95 -18.73 13.15
C ASP A 44 -12.27 -18.15 12.65
N LEU A 45 -12.18 -17.22 11.69
CA LEU A 45 -13.33 -16.52 11.12
C LEU A 45 -14.05 -17.34 10.04
N LYS A 46 -13.71 -18.62 9.86
CA LYS A 46 -14.38 -19.57 8.94
C LYS A 46 -14.43 -19.06 7.50
N ILE A 47 -13.34 -18.43 7.06
CA ILE A 47 -13.09 -17.99 5.68
C ILE A 47 -11.58 -17.94 5.46
N PRO A 48 -11.03 -18.38 4.30
CA PRO A 48 -9.62 -18.21 3.99
C PRO A 48 -9.21 -16.74 3.98
N ILE A 49 -8.21 -16.39 4.79
CA ILE A 49 -7.65 -15.04 4.85
C ILE A 49 -6.19 -15.06 4.41
N ILE A 50 -5.80 -14.17 3.50
CA ILE A 50 -4.41 -13.89 3.14
C ILE A 50 -4.08 -12.47 3.62
N SER A 51 -3.23 -12.36 4.63
CA SER A 51 -2.79 -11.08 5.17
C SER A 51 -1.54 -10.60 4.45
N VAL A 52 -1.60 -9.42 3.83
CA VAL A 52 -0.44 -8.78 3.20
C VAL A 52 -0.01 -7.59 4.05
N GLY A 53 1.17 -7.70 4.67
CA GLY A 53 1.70 -6.72 5.60
C GLY A 53 3.15 -6.36 5.32
N ASN A 54 3.71 -5.51 6.18
CA ASN A 54 5.14 -5.26 6.27
C ASN A 54 5.51 -4.84 7.69
N LEU A 55 6.78 -4.95 8.09
CA LEU A 55 7.19 -4.54 9.44
C LEU A 55 7.65 -3.08 9.53
N VAL A 56 7.81 -2.39 8.40
CA VAL A 56 8.34 -1.01 8.33
C VAL A 56 7.22 0.02 8.15
N ALA A 57 7.38 1.23 8.70
CA ALA A 57 6.48 2.34 8.42
C ALA A 57 6.82 2.98 7.06
N GLY A 58 5.79 3.32 6.28
CA GLY A 58 5.93 3.89 4.94
C GLY A 58 5.46 2.95 3.82
N GLY A 59 5.60 3.40 2.57
CA GLY A 59 5.19 2.64 1.40
C GLY A 59 6.04 1.37 1.23
N SER A 60 5.43 0.20 1.25
CA SER A 60 6.11 -1.09 1.06
C SER A 60 5.70 -1.81 -0.22
N GLY A 61 4.85 -1.17 -1.05
CA GLY A 61 4.26 -1.83 -2.21
C GLY A 61 3.10 -2.78 -1.84
N LYS A 62 2.55 -2.71 -0.62
CA LYS A 62 1.40 -3.53 -0.22
C LYS A 62 0.20 -3.37 -1.15
N THR A 63 -0.22 -2.14 -1.43
CA THR A 63 -1.39 -1.88 -2.28
C THR A 63 -1.20 -2.43 -3.70
N PRO A 64 -0.06 -2.18 -4.38
CA PRO A 64 0.25 -2.86 -5.64
C PRO A 64 0.32 -4.40 -5.56
N PHE A 65 0.84 -4.96 -4.47
CA PHE A 65 0.91 -6.42 -4.28
C PHE A 65 -0.46 -7.04 -4.06
N ILE A 66 -1.32 -6.40 -3.26
CA ILE A 66 -2.72 -6.81 -3.09
C ILE A 66 -3.46 -6.72 -4.41
N LEU A 67 -3.25 -5.65 -5.19
CA LEU A 67 -3.85 -5.50 -6.51
C LEU A 67 -3.46 -6.65 -7.44
N ALA A 68 -2.16 -6.92 -7.59
CA ALA A 68 -1.66 -8.00 -8.44
C ALA A 68 -2.16 -9.37 -7.97
N LEU A 69 -2.14 -9.62 -6.65
CA LEU A 69 -2.65 -10.87 -6.10
C LEU A 69 -4.15 -11.04 -6.34
N ALA A 70 -4.94 -9.98 -6.16
CA ALA A 70 -6.37 -10.02 -6.42
C ALA A 70 -6.68 -10.30 -7.90
N GLN A 71 -5.93 -9.70 -8.83
CA GLN A 71 -6.08 -9.95 -10.27
C GLN A 71 -5.79 -11.41 -10.66
N VAL A 72 -4.83 -12.06 -9.99
CA VAL A 72 -4.51 -13.48 -10.23
C VAL A 72 -5.56 -14.41 -9.62
N LEU A 73 -6.15 -14.04 -8.48
CA LEU A 73 -7.10 -14.88 -7.74
C LEU A 73 -8.55 -14.71 -8.20
N SER A 74 -8.97 -13.53 -8.65
CA SER A 74 -10.36 -13.23 -9.01
C SER A 74 -10.95 -14.07 -10.14
N PRO A 75 -10.18 -14.64 -11.10
CA PRO A 75 -10.74 -15.58 -12.07
C PRO A 75 -11.21 -16.91 -11.48
N ARG A 76 -10.78 -17.25 -10.25
CA ARG A 76 -11.06 -18.55 -9.60
C ARG A 76 -11.80 -18.42 -8.27
N TYR A 77 -11.71 -17.27 -7.63
CA TYR A 77 -12.27 -17.05 -6.30
C TYR A 77 -13.07 -15.76 -6.24
N GLN A 78 -14.12 -15.75 -5.43
CA GLN A 78 -14.79 -14.51 -5.02
C GLN A 78 -13.91 -13.77 -4.02
N VAL A 79 -13.10 -12.82 -4.50
CA VAL A 79 -12.10 -12.11 -3.70
C VAL A 79 -12.69 -10.86 -3.06
N ALA A 80 -12.50 -10.71 -1.76
CA ALA A 80 -12.79 -9.47 -1.04
C ALA A 80 -11.52 -8.89 -0.40
N ILE A 81 -11.29 -7.59 -0.56
CA ILE A 81 -10.19 -6.88 0.07
C ILE A 81 -10.71 -6.13 1.28
N VAL A 82 -10.07 -6.33 2.43
CA VAL A 82 -10.39 -5.60 3.66
C VAL A 82 -9.19 -4.75 4.06
N SER A 83 -9.35 -3.43 3.98
CA SER A 83 -8.33 -2.46 4.42
C SER A 83 -8.82 -1.63 5.61
N ARG A 84 -7.91 -0.83 6.17
CA ARG A 84 -8.20 0.14 7.23
C ARG A 84 -9.00 1.35 6.71
N GLY A 85 -8.78 1.76 5.46
CA GLY A 85 -9.30 3.01 4.90
C GLY A 85 -8.62 4.23 5.52
N TYR A 86 -7.32 4.41 5.26
CA TYR A 86 -6.55 5.52 5.81
C TYR A 86 -7.02 6.88 5.24
N LYS A 87 -7.10 7.90 6.11
CA LYS A 87 -7.54 9.28 5.77
C LYS A 87 -8.93 9.43 5.14
N ARG A 88 -9.77 8.40 5.13
CA ARG A 88 -11.17 8.53 4.69
C ARG A 88 -11.99 9.39 5.65
N ALA A 89 -13.04 10.04 5.14
CA ALA A 89 -13.99 10.83 5.92
C ALA A 89 -14.95 9.95 6.74
N SER A 90 -15.27 8.75 6.26
CA SER A 90 -16.24 7.87 6.90
C SER A 90 -15.71 7.13 8.13
N ARG A 91 -16.64 6.69 8.97
CA ARG A 91 -16.38 5.87 10.17
C ARG A 91 -17.10 4.53 10.04
N GLY A 92 -16.71 3.57 10.89
CA GLY A 92 -17.34 2.25 10.90
C GLY A 92 -16.86 1.34 9.77
N LEU A 93 -17.70 0.38 9.40
CA LEU A 93 -17.48 -0.50 8.25
C LEU A 93 -18.17 0.13 7.04
N VAL A 94 -17.48 0.17 5.90
CA VAL A 94 -18.06 0.63 4.63
C VAL A 94 -17.67 -0.37 3.54
N VAL A 95 -18.66 -0.78 2.75
CA VAL A 95 -18.45 -1.50 1.49
C VAL A 95 -18.20 -0.44 0.42
N VAL A 96 -16.97 -0.39 -0.09
CA VAL A 96 -16.56 0.57 -1.13
C VAL A 96 -16.97 0.06 -2.50
N SER A 97 -16.78 -1.23 -2.71
CA SER A 97 -17.25 -1.91 -3.91
C SER A 97 -17.75 -3.30 -3.56
N ALA A 98 -18.80 -3.73 -4.26
CA ALA A 98 -19.34 -5.07 -4.22
C ALA A 98 -19.22 -5.67 -5.63
N TRP A 99 -18.38 -6.70 -5.76
CA TRP A 99 -18.21 -7.46 -7.01
C TRP A 99 -17.97 -6.59 -8.25
N GLY A 100 -17.10 -5.59 -8.12
CA GLY A 100 -16.74 -4.66 -9.18
C GLY A 100 -17.58 -3.38 -9.23
N GLU A 101 -18.78 -3.37 -8.64
CA GLU A 101 -19.60 -2.17 -8.59
C GLU A 101 -19.08 -1.24 -7.49
N VAL A 102 -18.69 -0.01 -7.82
CA VAL A 102 -18.25 1.01 -6.85
C VAL A 102 -19.48 1.68 -6.23
N LEU A 103 -19.66 1.54 -4.92
CA LEU A 103 -20.86 1.95 -4.19
C LEU A 103 -20.73 3.28 -3.45
N THR A 104 -19.54 3.87 -3.45
CA THR A 104 -19.28 5.07 -2.64
C THR A 104 -18.21 5.96 -3.25
N SER A 105 -18.12 7.20 -2.77
CA SER A 105 -17.16 8.18 -3.27
C SER A 105 -15.74 7.96 -2.72
N GLN A 106 -14.77 8.59 -3.37
CA GLN A 106 -13.37 8.55 -2.94
C GLN A 106 -13.19 9.10 -1.51
N GLU A 107 -13.91 10.16 -1.13
CA GLU A 107 -13.81 10.77 0.20
C GLU A 107 -14.26 9.79 1.30
N VAL A 108 -15.30 9.00 1.00
CA VAL A 108 -15.86 8.00 1.91
C VAL A 108 -14.97 6.76 1.98
N ALA A 109 -14.39 6.32 0.86
CA ALA A 109 -13.54 5.14 0.81
C ALA A 109 -12.11 5.40 1.32
N GLY A 110 -11.57 6.57 1.01
CA GLY A 110 -10.14 6.90 1.04
C GLY A 110 -9.43 6.47 -0.25
N ASP A 111 -8.36 7.22 -0.59
CA ASP A 111 -7.62 7.09 -1.87
C ASP A 111 -7.27 5.65 -2.27
N GLU A 112 -6.66 4.88 -1.36
CA GLU A 112 -6.16 3.53 -1.67
C GLU A 112 -7.27 2.52 -1.88
N ALA A 113 -8.35 2.60 -1.09
CA ALA A 113 -9.46 1.67 -1.22
C ALA A 113 -10.30 1.98 -2.46
N PHE A 114 -10.47 3.26 -2.78
CA PHE A 114 -11.13 3.68 -4.01
C PHE A 114 -10.34 3.22 -5.24
N LEU A 115 -9.02 3.43 -5.26
CA LEU A 115 -8.14 2.92 -6.32
C LEU A 115 -8.28 1.40 -6.53
N LEU A 116 -8.27 0.63 -5.44
CA LEU A 116 -8.46 -0.82 -5.52
C LEU A 116 -9.83 -1.20 -6.10
N ALA A 117 -10.88 -0.50 -5.69
CA ALA A 117 -12.24 -0.74 -6.17
C ALA A 117 -12.35 -0.50 -7.68
N GLU A 118 -11.71 0.54 -8.20
CA GLU A 118 -11.73 0.85 -9.64
C GLU A 118 -10.87 -0.10 -10.48
N LYS A 119 -9.76 -0.59 -9.92
CA LYS A 119 -8.82 -1.47 -10.65
C LYS A 119 -9.18 -2.96 -10.55
N LEU A 120 -10.20 -3.32 -9.77
CA LEU A 120 -10.60 -4.71 -9.53
C LEU A 120 -12.09 -4.92 -9.83
N PRO A 121 -12.49 -5.00 -11.12
CA PRO A 121 -13.88 -5.08 -11.54
C PRO A 121 -14.58 -6.41 -11.21
N ALA A 122 -13.90 -7.35 -10.56
CA ALA A 122 -14.45 -8.65 -10.14
C ALA A 122 -14.33 -8.87 -8.62
N CYS A 123 -13.87 -7.88 -7.86
CA CYS A 123 -13.62 -8.02 -6.43
C CYS A 123 -14.52 -7.10 -5.61
N SER A 124 -14.68 -7.44 -4.34
CA SER A 124 -15.26 -6.51 -3.36
C SER A 124 -14.16 -5.78 -2.59
N VAL A 125 -14.37 -4.51 -2.25
CA VAL A 125 -13.45 -3.74 -1.41
C VAL A 125 -14.20 -3.17 -0.21
N LEU A 126 -13.69 -3.45 0.99
CA LEU A 126 -14.26 -3.01 2.26
C LEU A 126 -13.20 -2.27 3.08
N VAL A 127 -13.64 -1.22 3.78
CA VAL A 127 -12.78 -0.49 4.71
C VAL A 127 -13.36 -0.49 6.12
N SER A 128 -12.54 -0.90 7.08
CA SER A 128 -12.91 -0.93 8.50
C SER A 128 -11.72 -0.78 9.43
N LYS A 129 -11.91 0.03 10.50
CA LYS A 129 -10.94 0.07 11.61
C LYS A 129 -10.92 -1.25 12.40
N LYS A 130 -12.08 -1.89 12.53
CA LYS A 130 -12.24 -3.21 13.17
C LYS A 130 -12.18 -4.28 12.08
N ARG A 131 -10.96 -4.74 11.75
CA ARG A 131 -10.71 -5.68 10.62
C ARG A 131 -11.60 -6.93 10.67
N LYS A 132 -11.84 -7.48 11.87
CA LYS A 132 -12.80 -8.57 12.09
C LYS A 132 -14.17 -8.30 11.46
N MET A 133 -14.75 -7.11 11.66
CA MET A 133 -16.06 -6.77 11.09
C MET A 133 -16.02 -6.76 9.57
N GLY A 134 -14.94 -6.27 8.96
CA GLY A 134 -14.79 -6.28 7.50
C GLY A 134 -14.66 -7.69 6.93
N VAL A 135 -13.92 -8.58 7.61
CA VAL A 135 -13.79 -9.98 7.21
C VAL A 135 -15.13 -10.71 7.34
N LEU A 136 -15.86 -10.52 8.44
CA LEU A 136 -17.17 -11.14 8.65
C LEU A 136 -18.20 -10.66 7.64
N GLU A 137 -18.17 -9.38 7.28
CA GLU A 137 -19.02 -8.81 6.24
C GLU A 137 -18.67 -9.36 4.86
N ALA A 138 -17.39 -9.41 4.51
CA ALA A 138 -16.95 -10.03 3.25
C ALA A 138 -17.43 -11.49 3.13
N ARG A 139 -17.34 -12.25 4.22
CA ARG A 139 -17.88 -13.61 4.30
C ARG A 139 -19.40 -13.62 4.10
N ARG A 140 -20.13 -12.71 4.74
CA ARG A 140 -21.59 -12.57 4.59
C ARG A 140 -21.99 -12.25 3.14
N MET A 141 -21.18 -11.46 2.44
CA MET A 141 -21.38 -11.12 1.02
C MET A 141 -21.07 -12.27 0.06
N GLY A 142 -20.52 -13.40 0.53
CA GLY A 142 -20.19 -14.55 -0.30
C GLY A 142 -18.74 -14.63 -0.76
N ALA A 143 -17.82 -13.90 -0.11
CA ALA A 143 -16.40 -14.03 -0.43
C ALA A 143 -15.88 -15.46 -0.16
N GLY A 144 -15.15 -16.00 -1.13
CA GLY A 144 -14.41 -17.25 -1.00
C GLY A 144 -13.01 -17.05 -0.40
N VAL A 145 -12.45 -15.84 -0.52
CA VAL A 145 -11.15 -15.49 0.07
C VAL A 145 -11.11 -14.00 0.44
N VAL A 146 -10.47 -13.68 1.56
CA VAL A 146 -10.24 -12.30 1.99
C VAL A 146 -8.76 -11.94 1.92
N LEU A 147 -8.44 -10.88 1.17
CA LEU A 147 -7.12 -10.22 1.22
C LEU A 147 -7.14 -9.14 2.29
N LEU A 148 -6.38 -9.32 3.36
CA LEU A 148 -6.34 -8.43 4.51
C LEU A 148 -5.13 -7.50 4.44
N ASP A 149 -5.37 -6.22 4.17
CA ASP A 149 -4.31 -5.21 4.14
C ASP A 149 -3.82 -4.85 5.54
N ASP A 150 -2.51 -4.89 5.72
CA ASP A 150 -1.81 -4.63 6.99
C ASP A 150 -2.33 -5.52 8.14
N GLY A 151 -2.59 -6.77 7.78
CA GLY A 151 -3.22 -7.78 8.63
C GLY A 151 -2.32 -8.39 9.70
N PHE A 152 -0.99 -8.24 9.62
CA PHE A 152 -0.01 -9.01 10.40
C PHE A 152 -0.30 -9.06 11.91
N ARG A 153 -0.65 -7.92 12.50
CA ARG A 153 -0.96 -7.79 13.94
C ARG A 153 -2.22 -8.52 14.44
N PHE A 154 -3.11 -8.95 13.55
CA PHE A 154 -4.37 -9.62 13.94
C PHE A 154 -4.15 -11.11 14.11
N ASN A 155 -4.55 -11.69 15.23
CA ASN A 155 -4.39 -13.11 15.51
C ASN A 155 -5.56 -13.94 14.92
N PHE A 156 -5.71 -13.91 13.60
CA PHE A 156 -6.71 -14.74 12.89
C PHE A 156 -6.04 -15.99 12.29
N LYS A 157 -6.82 -17.06 12.05
CA LYS A 157 -6.40 -18.15 11.15
C LYS A 157 -6.23 -17.57 9.73
N LYS A 158 -4.98 -17.43 9.27
CA LYS A 158 -4.65 -16.75 8.01
C LYS A 158 -3.26 -17.15 7.51
N LEU A 159 -3.02 -16.98 6.21
CA LEU A 159 -1.69 -16.95 5.61
C LEU A 159 -1.08 -15.55 5.78
N ASN A 160 0.04 -15.42 6.47
CA ASN A 160 0.76 -14.17 6.67
C ASN A 160 1.86 -13.99 5.62
N ILE A 161 1.66 -13.02 4.73
CA ILE A 161 2.66 -12.53 3.80
C ILE A 161 3.23 -11.20 4.32
N LEU A 162 4.55 -11.15 4.51
CA LEU A 162 5.27 -9.93 4.85
C LEU A 162 6.17 -9.48 3.71
N LEU A 163 5.90 -8.28 3.20
CA LEU A 163 6.75 -7.61 2.23
C LEU A 163 7.98 -7.04 2.93
N LYS A 164 9.15 -7.50 2.52
CA LYS A 164 10.44 -6.95 2.96
C LYS A 164 10.78 -5.74 2.08
N PRO A 165 11.18 -4.60 2.68
CA PRO A 165 11.54 -3.44 1.88
C PRO A 165 12.81 -3.72 1.06
N ALA A 166 12.87 -3.20 -0.17
CA ALA A 166 14.05 -3.31 -1.02
C ALA A 166 15.29 -2.65 -0.38
N LEU A 167 15.08 -1.47 0.23
CA LEU A 167 16.12 -0.80 1.02
C LEU A 167 15.98 -1.17 2.49
N LYS A 168 17.00 -1.82 3.05
CA LYS A 168 17.04 -2.14 4.49
C LYS A 168 17.21 -0.85 5.31
N PRO A 169 16.41 -0.64 6.37
CA PRO A 169 16.64 0.44 7.32
C PRO A 169 18.02 0.37 7.98
N TYR A 170 18.57 1.52 8.39
CA TYR A 170 19.90 1.58 9.02
C TYR A 170 19.91 0.88 10.39
N PHE A 171 18.90 1.14 11.21
CA PHE A 171 18.72 0.50 12.51
C PHE A 171 17.58 -0.52 12.48
N ASP A 172 17.77 -1.62 13.20
CA ASP A 172 16.73 -2.63 13.46
C ASP A 172 15.81 -2.24 14.65
N PHE A 173 15.80 -0.96 15.02
CA PHE A 173 14.94 -0.42 16.05
C PHE A 173 13.52 -0.15 15.55
N CYS A 174 12.56 -0.27 16.47
CA CYS A 174 11.21 0.23 16.22
C CYS A 174 11.14 1.75 16.30
N LEU A 175 10.01 2.33 15.92
CA LEU A 175 9.72 3.75 16.09
C LEU A 175 9.86 4.17 17.58
N PRO A 176 10.43 5.36 17.87
CA PRO A 176 10.94 6.36 16.93
C PRO A 176 12.42 6.19 16.51
N SER A 177 13.23 5.33 17.15
CA SER A 177 14.67 5.19 16.87
C SER A 177 15.01 4.52 15.54
N GLY A 178 14.04 3.82 14.96
CA GLY A 178 14.11 3.23 13.63
C GLY A 178 12.72 3.21 13.00
N VAL A 179 12.63 2.73 11.78
CA VAL A 179 11.39 2.81 10.98
C VAL A 179 10.47 1.60 11.18
N TYR A 180 10.88 0.61 11.98
CA TYR A 180 10.08 -0.59 12.20
C TYR A 180 8.85 -0.30 13.10
N ARG A 181 7.70 -0.88 12.75
CA ARG A 181 6.46 -0.86 13.53
C ARG A 181 6.37 -2.05 14.50
N GLU A 182 7.16 -3.09 14.22
CA GLU A 182 7.26 -4.33 14.97
C GLU A 182 8.71 -4.79 14.93
N ASN A 183 9.14 -5.58 15.91
CA ASN A 183 10.51 -6.10 15.94
C ASN A 183 10.85 -6.85 14.63
N PRO A 184 11.98 -6.59 13.95
CA PRO A 184 12.35 -7.27 12.71
C PRO A 184 12.38 -8.81 12.82
N LYS A 185 12.61 -9.36 14.01
CA LYS A 185 12.53 -10.80 14.28
C LYS A 185 11.14 -11.39 13.96
N CYS A 186 10.09 -10.56 13.94
CA CYS A 186 8.75 -10.98 13.56
C CYS A 186 8.64 -11.45 12.10
N TYR A 187 9.64 -11.22 11.23
CA TYR A 187 9.67 -11.85 9.90
C TYR A 187 9.66 -13.38 9.99
N ALA A 188 10.22 -13.97 11.05
CA ALA A 188 10.21 -15.41 11.28
C ALA A 188 8.82 -15.97 11.62
N LEU A 189 7.85 -15.10 11.93
CA LEU A 189 6.46 -15.49 12.22
C LEU A 189 5.56 -15.45 10.99
N ALA A 190 6.07 -15.01 9.84
CA ALA A 190 5.31 -15.01 8.59
C ALA A 190 5.45 -16.34 7.86
N ASP A 191 4.36 -16.78 7.24
CA ASP A 191 4.37 -17.97 6.38
C ASP A 191 5.16 -17.70 5.10
N LEU A 192 5.10 -16.46 4.61
CA LEU A 192 5.81 -15.97 3.44
C LEU A 192 6.46 -14.62 3.73
N VAL A 193 7.76 -14.53 3.48
CA VAL A 193 8.46 -13.25 3.37
C VAL A 193 8.78 -13.04 1.90
N VAL A 194 8.25 -11.96 1.31
CA VAL A 194 8.40 -11.67 -0.11
C VAL A 194 9.22 -10.40 -0.32
N GLN A 195 10.15 -10.46 -1.28
CA GLN A 195 11.07 -9.38 -1.59
C GLN A 195 11.05 -9.05 -3.08
N GLU A 196 11.10 -7.76 -3.39
CA GLU A 196 11.20 -7.26 -4.76
C GLU A 196 12.51 -7.73 -5.43
N GLY A 197 12.43 -8.13 -6.70
CA GLY A 197 13.51 -8.74 -7.48
C GLY A 197 13.64 -10.26 -7.27
N LEU A 198 13.30 -10.75 -6.08
CA LEU A 198 13.38 -12.17 -5.73
C LEU A 198 12.06 -12.92 -5.91
N ASP A 199 10.96 -12.35 -5.40
CA ASP A 199 9.65 -13.00 -5.29
C ASP A 199 8.59 -12.33 -6.15
N TYR A 200 8.80 -11.06 -6.48
CA TYR A 200 8.00 -10.31 -7.44
C TYR A 200 8.85 -9.23 -8.10
N THR A 201 8.44 -8.77 -9.27
CA THR A 201 9.10 -7.67 -9.99
C THR A 201 8.13 -6.50 -10.16
N ARG A 202 8.69 -5.29 -10.29
CA ARG A 202 7.95 -4.10 -10.70
C ARG A 202 8.07 -3.94 -12.20
N GLN A 203 6.94 -3.78 -12.86
CA GLN A 203 6.86 -3.31 -14.22
C GLN A 203 6.19 -1.94 -14.20
N VAL A 204 6.80 -0.98 -14.87
CA VAL A 204 6.29 0.38 -14.97
C VAL A 204 6.09 0.69 -16.44
N GLU A 205 4.87 1.08 -16.78
CA GLU A 205 4.46 1.44 -18.12
C GLU A 205 3.84 2.84 -18.11
N VAL A 206 3.97 3.55 -19.21
CA VAL A 206 3.30 4.84 -19.40
C VAL A 206 2.14 4.63 -20.37
N LEU A 207 0.93 4.77 -19.86
CA LEU A 207 -0.27 4.74 -20.69
C LEU A 207 -0.58 6.15 -21.20
N GLU A 208 -1.10 6.23 -22.43
CA GLU A 208 -1.47 7.51 -23.08
C GLU A 208 -0.30 8.51 -23.07
N ALA A 209 0.91 8.02 -23.33
CA ALA A 209 2.12 8.84 -23.35
C ALA A 209 2.03 9.94 -24.41
N THR A 210 2.53 11.12 -24.06
CA THR A 210 2.69 12.25 -25.00
C THR A 210 4.14 12.71 -25.04
N GLU A 211 4.49 13.56 -26.01
CA GLU A 211 5.88 13.99 -26.23
C GLU A 211 6.46 14.82 -25.07
N ARG A 212 5.64 15.65 -24.41
CA ARG A 212 6.07 16.63 -23.40
C ARG A 212 5.30 16.45 -22.10
N MET A 213 5.66 15.41 -21.36
CA MET A 213 4.99 15.08 -20.09
C MET A 213 5.53 15.88 -18.90
N LEU A 214 4.63 16.49 -18.11
CA LEU A 214 4.95 17.12 -16.83
C LEU A 214 4.60 16.17 -15.67
N LEU A 215 5.58 15.74 -14.88
CA LEU A 215 5.31 14.87 -13.73
C LEU A 215 4.57 15.63 -12.63
N VAL A 216 3.43 15.07 -12.18
CA VAL A 216 2.66 15.57 -11.04
C VAL A 216 2.45 14.42 -10.06
N THR A 217 2.98 14.54 -8.83
CA THR A 217 2.78 13.50 -7.83
C THR A 217 2.71 14.00 -6.39
N ALA A 218 1.86 13.33 -5.61
CA ALA A 218 1.65 13.55 -4.18
C ALA A 218 1.87 12.25 -3.38
N ILE A 219 2.82 11.40 -3.78
CA ILE A 219 3.19 10.20 -3.04
C ILE A 219 4.14 10.48 -1.87
N ALA A 220 4.16 9.59 -0.88
CA ALA A 220 4.99 9.71 0.32
C ALA A 220 6.50 9.92 0.07
N ASN A 221 7.03 9.32 -1.00
CA ASN A 221 8.43 9.49 -1.40
C ASN A 221 8.57 9.48 -2.93
N PRO A 222 8.63 10.67 -3.56
CA PRO A 222 8.77 10.81 -5.01
C PRO A 222 10.08 10.26 -5.57
N MET A 223 11.15 10.23 -4.78
CA MET A 223 12.46 9.72 -5.23
C MET A 223 12.41 8.25 -5.64
N ARG A 224 11.41 7.50 -5.17
CA ARG A 224 11.22 6.09 -5.55
C ARG A 224 10.73 5.91 -6.99
N LEU A 225 10.19 6.96 -7.59
CA LEU A 225 9.78 6.94 -8.99
C LEU A 225 10.94 7.20 -9.93
N GLU A 226 11.98 7.92 -9.49
CA GLU A 226 13.10 8.36 -10.33
C GLU A 226 13.69 7.26 -11.22
N PRO A 227 13.94 6.02 -10.74
CA PRO A 227 14.47 4.95 -11.59
C PRO A 227 13.52 4.48 -12.72
N PHE A 228 12.25 4.85 -12.64
CA PHE A 228 11.18 4.40 -13.53
C PHE A 228 10.54 5.53 -14.34
N LEU A 229 11.00 6.77 -14.15
CA LEU A 229 10.43 7.91 -14.85
C LEU A 229 10.90 7.94 -16.31
N PRO A 230 9.99 8.13 -17.28
CA PRO A 230 10.37 8.51 -18.64
C PRO A 230 10.98 9.93 -18.63
N PRO A 231 11.58 10.37 -19.76
CA PRO A 231 11.90 11.78 -19.94
C PRO A 231 10.66 12.66 -19.71
N VAL A 232 10.80 13.67 -18.84
CA VAL A 232 9.74 14.61 -18.48
C VAL A 232 10.26 16.04 -18.58
N VAL A 233 9.40 16.98 -18.99
CA VAL A 233 9.75 18.39 -19.18
C VAL A 233 9.81 19.19 -17.87
N GLY A 234 9.34 18.59 -16.78
CA GLY A 234 9.34 19.18 -15.45
C GLY A 234 8.80 18.20 -14.41
N LYS A 235 8.92 18.57 -13.13
CA LYS A 235 8.45 17.77 -12.00
C LYS A 235 7.81 18.66 -10.94
N LEU A 236 6.58 18.31 -10.55
CA LEU A 236 5.82 18.97 -9.48
C LEU A 236 5.55 17.98 -8.34
N TYR A 237 6.18 18.26 -7.21
CA TYR A 237 6.04 17.48 -5.99
C TYR A 237 5.12 18.16 -4.99
N PHE A 238 4.10 17.42 -4.55
CA PHE A 238 3.15 17.85 -3.54
C PHE A 238 3.32 17.03 -2.24
N LYS A 239 2.74 17.53 -1.15
CA LYS A 239 2.71 16.78 0.13
C LYS A 239 1.87 15.51 -0.03
N ASP A 240 2.22 14.45 0.72
CA ASP A 240 1.49 13.18 0.63
C ASP A 240 0.00 13.34 0.94
N HIS A 241 -0.82 12.86 0.02
CA HIS A 241 -2.28 13.03 0.01
C HIS A 241 -2.80 14.46 -0.24
N ALA A 242 -2.00 15.38 -0.78
CA ALA A 242 -2.50 16.69 -1.17
C ALA A 242 -3.69 16.60 -2.15
N THR A 243 -4.58 17.58 -2.07
CA THR A 243 -5.52 17.92 -3.15
C THR A 243 -4.77 18.75 -4.18
N PHE A 244 -5.07 18.53 -5.46
CA PHE A 244 -4.41 19.27 -6.53
C PHE A 244 -5.17 20.57 -6.84
N ASP A 245 -4.46 21.69 -6.80
CA ASP A 245 -4.98 22.99 -7.25
C ASP A 245 -4.90 23.05 -8.77
N LEU A 246 -6.06 22.99 -9.44
CA LEU A 246 -6.16 22.99 -10.90
C LEU A 246 -5.52 24.22 -11.53
N LYS A 247 -5.68 25.41 -10.93
CA LYS A 247 -5.09 26.64 -11.48
C LYS A 247 -3.58 26.57 -11.48
N ARG A 248 -2.99 26.04 -10.40
CA ARG A 248 -1.55 25.84 -10.30
C ARG A 248 -1.05 24.80 -11.30
N LEU A 249 -1.82 23.73 -11.53
CA LEU A 249 -1.48 22.71 -12.52
C LEU A 249 -1.52 23.29 -13.94
N GLU A 250 -2.55 24.07 -14.28
CA GLU A 250 -2.68 24.73 -15.59
C GLU A 250 -1.53 25.71 -15.86
N GLN A 251 -1.16 26.53 -14.87
CA GLN A 251 -0.03 27.44 -14.99
C GLN A 251 1.27 26.70 -15.27
N ALA A 252 1.55 25.64 -14.51
CA ALA A 252 2.77 24.86 -14.71
C ALA A 252 2.76 24.06 -16.02
N TYR A 253 1.59 23.53 -16.42
CA TYR A 253 1.39 22.88 -17.70
C TYR A 253 1.77 23.80 -18.86
N GLN A 254 1.31 25.06 -18.84
CA GLN A 254 1.66 26.07 -19.83
C GLN A 254 3.14 26.48 -19.75
N GLN A 255 3.67 26.75 -18.56
CA GLN A 255 5.07 27.16 -18.36
C GLN A 255 6.08 26.15 -18.91
N HIS A 256 5.79 24.86 -18.77
CA HIS A 256 6.64 23.79 -19.27
C HIS A 256 6.33 23.38 -20.72
N ASN A 257 5.36 24.05 -21.38
CA ASN A 257 4.81 23.66 -22.68
C ASN A 257 4.45 22.17 -22.71
N ALA A 258 3.81 21.68 -21.66
CA ALA A 258 3.47 20.26 -21.54
C ALA A 258 2.32 19.89 -22.49
N THR A 259 2.28 18.63 -22.92
CA THR A 259 1.20 18.03 -23.72
C THR A 259 0.32 17.11 -22.89
N SER A 260 0.80 16.65 -21.73
CA SER A 260 0.01 15.97 -20.71
C SER A 260 0.65 16.07 -19.32
N LEU A 261 -0.15 15.81 -18.28
CA LEU A 261 0.34 15.58 -16.93
C LEU A 261 0.61 14.08 -16.72
N LEU A 262 1.87 13.72 -16.46
CA LEU A 262 2.24 12.36 -16.05
C LEU A 262 1.92 12.17 -14.57
N VAL A 263 1.00 11.28 -14.25
CA VAL A 263 0.49 11.05 -12.89
C VAL A 263 0.64 9.60 -12.47
N THR A 264 0.67 9.33 -11.16
CA THR A 264 0.61 7.95 -10.64
C THR A 264 -0.83 7.47 -10.52
N SER A 265 -1.07 6.15 -10.43
CA SER A 265 -2.42 5.62 -10.21
C SER A 265 -3.07 6.13 -8.91
N LYS A 266 -2.27 6.41 -7.87
CA LYS A 266 -2.76 6.99 -6.59
C LYS A 266 -3.20 8.45 -6.77
N ASP A 267 -2.53 9.20 -7.63
CA ASP A 267 -2.83 10.61 -7.85
C ASP A 267 -3.96 10.77 -8.88
N LEU A 268 -4.07 9.84 -9.84
CA LEU A 268 -5.12 9.83 -10.87
C LEU A 268 -6.53 9.85 -10.28
N VAL A 269 -6.79 9.12 -9.19
CA VAL A 269 -8.13 9.13 -8.56
C VAL A 269 -8.60 10.54 -8.17
N LYS A 270 -7.67 11.44 -7.83
CA LYS A 270 -7.94 12.85 -7.48
C LYS A 270 -8.00 13.79 -8.69
N LEU A 271 -7.51 13.34 -9.84
CA LEU A 271 -7.35 14.16 -11.04
C LEU A 271 -8.35 13.77 -12.13
N LYS A 272 -9.35 12.92 -11.83
CA LYS A 272 -10.36 12.51 -12.80
C LYS A 272 -11.18 13.66 -13.39
N SER A 273 -11.39 14.72 -12.61
CA SER A 273 -12.08 15.94 -13.05
C SER A 273 -11.12 16.98 -13.63
N CYS A 274 -9.83 16.66 -13.81
CA CYS A 274 -8.87 17.57 -14.38
C CYS A 274 -9.15 17.72 -15.89
N PRO A 275 -9.28 18.95 -16.41
CA PRO A 275 -9.53 19.16 -17.84
C PRO A 275 -8.28 18.95 -18.72
N LEU A 276 -7.10 18.82 -18.11
CA LEU A 276 -5.83 18.67 -18.83
C LEU A 276 -5.62 17.22 -19.26
N PRO A 277 -4.97 16.96 -20.41
CA PRO A 277 -4.62 15.60 -20.82
C PRO A 277 -3.74 14.93 -19.76
N LEU A 278 -4.03 13.65 -19.47
CA LEU A 278 -3.29 12.88 -18.48
C LEU A 278 -2.55 11.74 -19.17
N SER A 279 -1.31 11.50 -18.75
CA SER A 279 -0.60 10.25 -19.03
C SER A 279 -0.43 9.51 -17.71
N LEU A 280 -0.65 8.20 -17.71
CA LEU A 280 -0.60 7.40 -16.48
C LEU A 280 0.71 6.63 -16.38
N LEU A 281 1.50 6.93 -15.36
CA LEU A 281 2.58 6.05 -14.91
C LEU A 281 1.96 4.88 -14.13
N GLU A 282 1.69 3.79 -14.83
CA GLU A 282 1.08 2.60 -14.25
C GLU A 282 2.15 1.66 -13.70
N LEU A 283 1.98 1.28 -12.44
CA LEU A 283 2.84 0.32 -11.76
C LEU A 283 2.10 -0.99 -11.60
N ARG A 284 2.65 -2.04 -12.23
CA ARG A 284 2.17 -3.42 -12.10
C ARG A 284 3.21 -4.26 -11.36
N LEU A 285 2.74 -5.16 -10.50
CA LEU A 285 3.60 -6.17 -9.90
C LEU A 285 3.35 -7.50 -10.56
N GLU A 286 4.42 -8.18 -10.93
CA GLU A 286 4.37 -9.56 -11.38
C GLU A 286 4.85 -10.46 -10.23
N ILE A 287 3.96 -11.28 -9.68
CA ILE A 287 4.27 -12.20 -8.59
C ILE A 287 4.81 -13.49 -9.20
N LYS A 288 5.98 -13.97 -8.74
CA LYS A 288 6.59 -15.17 -9.30
C LYS A 288 5.73 -16.42 -9.03
N PRO A 289 5.73 -17.41 -9.95
CA PRO A 289 4.92 -18.62 -9.81
C PRO A 289 5.14 -19.40 -8.50
N ALA A 290 6.35 -19.39 -7.96
CA ALA A 290 6.67 -20.09 -6.70
C ALA A 290 5.88 -19.52 -5.50
N VAL A 291 5.73 -18.19 -5.43
CA VAL A 291 4.94 -17.51 -4.40
C VAL A 291 3.46 -17.82 -4.59
N LEU A 292 2.97 -17.71 -5.83
CA LEU A 292 1.58 -18.00 -6.16
C LEU A 292 1.19 -19.45 -5.82
N ARG A 293 2.07 -20.42 -6.09
CA ARG A 293 1.84 -21.82 -5.73
C ARG A 293 1.59 -21.98 -4.23
N ARG A 294 2.45 -21.42 -3.38
CA ARG A 294 2.27 -21.49 -1.92
C ARG A 294 0.97 -20.82 -1.44
N ILE A 295 0.52 -19.77 -2.12
CA ILE A 295 -0.77 -19.13 -1.83
C ILE A 295 -1.92 -20.04 -2.25
N LEU A 296 -1.85 -20.65 -3.44
CA LEU A 296 -2.89 -21.55 -3.94
C LEU A 296 -2.98 -22.83 -3.10
N ASP A 297 -1.85 -23.38 -2.64
CA ASP A 297 -1.82 -24.53 -1.73
C ASP A 297 -2.56 -24.21 -0.42
N TYR A 298 -2.35 -23.01 0.14
CA TYR A 298 -3.10 -22.55 1.31
C TYR A 298 -4.61 -22.42 1.05
N LEU A 299 -5.03 -22.02 -0.15
CA LEU A 299 -6.46 -21.90 -0.50
C LEU A 299 -7.13 -23.23 -0.80
N ALA A 300 -6.36 -24.29 -1.06
CA ALA A 300 -6.87 -25.63 -1.30
C ALA A 300 -7.22 -26.41 -0.01
N HIS A 301 -6.87 -25.87 1.17
CA HIS A 301 -6.99 -26.48 2.49
C HIS A 301 -7.84 -25.63 3.46
#